data_AF-A0A7V4NFB8-F1
#
_entry.id   AF-A0A7V4NFB8-F1
#
_cell.length_a   1.000
_cell.length_b   1.000
_cell.length_c   1.000
_cell.angle_alpha   90.00
_cell.angle_beta   90.00
_cell.angle_gamma   90.00
#
_symmetry.space_group_name_H-M   'P 1'
#
loop_
_entity.id
_entity.type
_entity.pdbx_description
1 polymer ?
#
loop_
_entity_poly.entity_id
_entity_poly.type
_entity_poly.pdbx_seq_one_letter_code
_entity_poly.pdbx_strand_id
1 'polypeptide(L)'
;MEIIVAPLVVSMISSALALIIVIVDGVVNNYGEVEIDINNGKKKLKVKGGAPLLHTLSSTGIFVPSACGGRGSCGACKVKVLS
;
A
#
# COMPACT_ATOMS: atom_id res chain seq x y z
N MET A 1 5.25 41.25 15.11
CA MET A 1 5.30 39.85 15.63
C MET A 1 4.04 39.07 15.28
N GLU A 2 2.86 39.70 15.22
CA GLU A 2 1.58 38.99 14.99
C GLU A 2 1.43 38.28 13.63
N ILE A 3 2.04 38.79 12.56
CA ILE A 3 1.94 38.20 11.21
C ILE A 3 2.57 36.79 11.15
N ILE A 4 3.56 36.50 12.01
CA ILE A 4 4.26 35.21 12.03
C ILE A 4 3.56 34.21 12.95
N VAL A 5 2.87 34.68 13.99
CA VAL A 5 2.26 33.82 15.01
C VAL A 5 1.15 32.95 14.42
N ALA A 6 0.26 33.52 13.59
CA ALA A 6 -0.85 32.75 13.02
C ALA A 6 -0.40 31.61 12.08
N PRO A 7 0.49 31.83 11.10
CA PRO A 7 1.05 30.75 10.29
C PRO A 7 1.80 29.70 11.13
N LEU A 8 2.55 30.14 12.14
CA LEU A 8 3.33 29.24 13.00
C LEU A 8 2.42 28.29 13.77
N VAL A 9 1.37 28.81 14.41
CA VAL A 9 0.42 28.00 15.18
C VAL A 9 -0.31 26.99 14.30
N VAL A 10 -0.78 27.41 13.12
CA VAL A 10 -1.45 26.49 12.18
C VAL A 10 -0.50 25.40 11.70
N SER A 11 0.73 25.76 11.32
CA SER A 11 1.72 24.78 10.87
C SER A 11 2.07 23.76 11.96
N MET A 12 2.19 24.22 13.21
CA MET A 12 2.50 23.35 14.35
C MET A 12 1.37 22.34 14.60
N ILE A 13 0.11 22.79 14.56
CA ILE A 13 -1.05 21.90 14.73
C ILE A 13 -1.13 20.90 13.59
N SER A 14 -0.99 21.35 12.33
CA SER A 14 -1.03 20.46 11.16
C SER A 14 0.09 19.43 11.19
N SER A 15 1.32 19.82 11.55
CA SER A 15 2.43 18.89 11.70
C SER A 15 2.20 17.89 12.83
N ALA A 16 1.65 18.32 13.96
CA ALA A 16 1.31 17.42 15.06
C ALA A 16 0.28 16.37 14.64
N LEU A 17 -0.79 16.78 13.95
CA LEU A 17 -1.79 15.83 13.41
C LEU A 17 -1.18 14.87 12.39
N ALA A 18 -0.37 15.37 11.46
CA ALA A 18 0.29 14.54 10.46
C ALA A 18 1.19 13.48 11.12
N LEU A 19 1.92 13.87 12.17
CA LEU A 19 2.79 12.96 12.91
C LEU A 19 1.98 11.85 13.63
N ILE A 20 0.83 12.20 14.20
CA ILE A 20 -0.10 11.22 14.79
C ILE A 20 -0.60 10.24 13.73
N ILE A 21 -1.04 10.74 12.56
CA ILE A 21 -1.55 9.88 11.48
C ILE A 21 -0.49 8.89 10.99
N VAL A 22 0.75 9.34 10.81
CA VAL A 22 1.85 8.46 10.35
C VAL A 22 2.14 7.36 11.36
N ILE A 23 2.13 7.68 12.67
CA ILE A 23 2.32 6.66 13.72
C ILE A 23 1.17 5.65 13.68
N VAL A 24 -0.08 6.12 13.59
CA VAL A 24 -1.25 5.25 13.56
C VAL A 24 -1.24 4.35 12.31
N ASP A 25 -0.94 4.89 11.14
CA ASP A 25 -0.83 4.11 9.90
C ASP A 25 0.25 3.03 10.03
N GLY A 26 1.42 3.37 10.56
CA GLY A 26 2.50 2.39 10.79
C GLY A 26 2.15 1.27 11.78
N VAL A 27 1.28 1.55 12.76
CA VAL A 27 0.87 0.55 13.78
C VAL A 27 -0.32 -0.29 13.31
N VAL A 28 -1.35 0.33 12.72
CA VAL A 28 -2.61 -0.34 12.37
C VAL A 28 -2.50 -1.07 11.03
N ASN A 29 -1.72 -0.53 10.08
CA ASN A 29 -1.61 -1.05 8.72
C ASN A 29 -0.52 -2.12 8.55
N ASN A 30 -0.09 -2.77 9.64
CA ASN A 30 0.93 -3.80 9.63
C ASN A 30 0.31 -5.20 9.45
N TYR A 31 0.27 -5.67 8.21
CA TYR A 31 -0.27 -7.00 7.85
C TYR A 31 0.72 -8.15 8.08
N GLY A 32 1.96 -7.87 8.49
CA GLY A 32 2.99 -8.89 8.68
C GLY A 32 3.45 -9.58 7.39
N GLU A 33 4.08 -10.74 7.54
CA GLU A 33 4.45 -11.61 6.43
C GLU A 33 3.29 -12.56 6.11
N VAL A 34 2.90 -12.62 4.83
CA VAL A 34 1.81 -13.45 4.33
C VAL A 34 2.31 -14.40 3.26
N GLU A 35 1.69 -15.57 3.15
CA GLU A 35 1.95 -16.54 2.09
C GLU A 35 0.87 -16.44 1.01
N ILE A 36 1.29 -16.19 -0.24
CA ILE A 36 0.41 -16.24 -1.42
C ILE A 36 0.61 -17.59 -2.10
N ASP A 37 -0.47 -18.36 -2.18
CA ASP A 37 -0.53 -19.59 -2.97
C ASP A 37 -1.08 -19.28 -4.38
N ILE A 38 -0.31 -19.63 -5.40
CA ILE A 38 -0.67 -19.46 -6.80
C ILE A 38 -0.88 -20.83 -7.43
N ASN A 39 -2.08 -21.02 -8.00
CA ASN A 39 -2.49 -22.22 -8.73
C ASN A 39 -2.36 -23.52 -7.91
N ASN A 40 -2.92 -23.56 -6.69
CA ASN A 40 -3.01 -24.75 -5.83
C ASN A 40 -1.64 -25.38 -5.51
N GLY A 41 -0.71 -24.55 -5.04
CA GLY A 41 0.60 -24.97 -4.56
C GLY A 41 1.68 -25.00 -5.63
N LYS A 42 1.37 -24.68 -6.89
CA LYS A 42 2.39 -24.61 -7.96
C LYS A 42 3.46 -23.55 -7.67
N LYS A 43 3.09 -22.46 -7.01
CA LYS A 43 4.04 -21.45 -6.55
C LYS A 43 3.55 -20.84 -5.25
N LYS A 44 4.43 -20.80 -4.25
CA LYS A 44 4.20 -20.20 -2.94
C LYS A 44 5.15 -19.05 -2.76
N LEU A 45 4.63 -17.90 -2.33
CA LEU A 45 5.42 -16.67 -2.15
C LEU A 45 5.19 -16.14 -0.74
N LYS A 46 6.27 -15.99 0.02
CA LYS A 46 6.24 -15.25 1.28
C LYS A 46 6.59 -13.80 1.00
N VAL A 47 5.67 -12.90 1.33
CA VAL A 47 5.77 -11.47 1.02
C VAL A 47 5.22 -10.65 2.18
N LYS A 48 5.67 -9.41 2.31
CA LYS A 48 5.09 -8.47 3.27
C LYS A 48 3.70 -8.03 2.77
N GLY A 49 2.69 -8.17 3.61
CA GLY A 49 1.32 -7.73 3.32
C GLY A 49 1.17 -6.21 3.30
N GLY A 50 0.06 -5.74 2.72
CA GLY A 50 -0.31 -4.31 2.66
C GLY A 50 -0.06 -3.62 1.33
N ALA A 51 0.71 -4.21 0.42
CA ALA A 51 0.87 -3.71 -0.93
C ALA A 51 -0.19 -4.28 -1.90
N PRO A 52 -0.57 -3.54 -2.96
CA PRO A 52 -1.47 -4.05 -3.99
C PRO A 52 -0.93 -5.34 -4.64
N LEU A 53 -1.81 -6.34 -4.81
CA LEU A 53 -1.44 -7.67 -5.32
C LEU A 53 -0.66 -7.62 -6.65
N LEU A 54 -1.07 -6.74 -7.58
CA LEU A 54 -0.39 -6.57 -8.87
C LEU A 54 1.10 -6.19 -8.70
N HIS A 55 1.38 -5.26 -7.79
CA HIS A 55 2.75 -4.80 -7.54
C HIS A 55 3.57 -5.91 -6.87
N THR A 56 3.01 -6.59 -5.86
CA THR A 56 3.65 -7.70 -5.16
C THR A 56 3.97 -8.88 -6.09
N LEU A 57 3.10 -9.18 -7.04
CA LEU A 57 3.37 -10.20 -8.06
C LEU A 57 4.46 -9.74 -9.03
N SER A 58 4.42 -8.48 -9.48
CA SER A 58 5.43 -7.95 -10.40
C SER A 58 6.84 -7.91 -9.78
N SER A 59 6.97 -7.57 -8.49
CA SER A 59 8.26 -7.53 -7.79
C SER A 59 8.86 -8.92 -7.56
N THR A 60 8.04 -9.96 -7.58
CA THR A 60 8.46 -11.37 -7.49
C THR A 60 8.61 -12.04 -8.87
N GLY A 61 8.61 -11.24 -9.94
CA GLY A 61 8.81 -11.67 -11.33
C GLY A 61 7.57 -12.29 -11.98
N ILE A 62 6.39 -12.14 -11.39
CA ILE A 62 5.11 -12.60 -11.96
C ILE A 62 4.38 -11.40 -12.57
N PHE A 63 4.46 -11.29 -13.88
CA PHE A 63 3.85 -10.19 -14.62
C PHE A 63 2.43 -10.54 -15.06
N VAL A 64 1.45 -9.86 -14.46
CA VAL A 64 0.06 -9.87 -14.93
C VAL A 64 -0.11 -8.71 -15.91
N PRO A 65 -0.68 -8.92 -17.11
CA PRO A 65 -0.85 -7.85 -18.10
C PRO A 65 -1.64 -6.68 -17.51
N SER A 66 -1.05 -5.49 -17.53
CA SER A 66 -1.64 -4.28 -16.96
C SER A 66 -1.19 -3.04 -17.74
N ALA A 67 -2.11 -2.46 -18.52
CA ALA A 67 -1.85 -1.23 -19.26
C ALA A 67 -1.95 0.04 -18.39
N CYS A 68 -2.70 -0.02 -17.29
CA CYS A 68 -2.93 1.13 -16.40
C CYS A 68 -1.94 1.24 -15.24
N GLY A 69 -0.99 0.30 -15.12
CA GLY A 69 0.01 0.30 -14.04
C GLY A 69 -0.60 0.15 -12.63
N GLY A 70 -1.76 -0.50 -12.49
CA GLY A 70 -2.38 -0.75 -11.18
C GLY A 70 -3.45 0.27 -10.75
N ARG A 71 -3.84 1.20 -11.62
CA ARG A 71 -4.94 2.16 -11.37
C ARG A 71 -6.35 1.56 -11.48
N GLY A 72 -6.48 0.31 -11.93
CA GLY A 72 -7.77 -0.39 -12.07
C GLY A 72 -8.63 0.04 -13.27
N SER A 73 -8.12 0.90 -14.17
CA SER A 73 -8.93 1.48 -15.25
C SER A 73 -8.91 0.72 -16.58
N CYS A 74 -7.96 -0.21 -16.80
CA CYS A 74 -7.81 -0.89 -18.10
C CYS A 74 -8.46 -2.28 -18.22
N GLY A 75 -8.89 -2.90 -17.12
CA GLY A 75 -9.52 -4.25 -17.14
C GLY A 75 -8.63 -5.42 -17.61
N ALA A 76 -7.34 -5.19 -17.89
CA ALA A 76 -6.43 -6.21 -18.41
C ALA A 76 -5.92 -7.20 -17.34
N CYS A 77 -5.86 -6.78 -16.07
CA CYS A 77 -5.32 -7.58 -14.98
C CYS A 77 -6.33 -8.63 -14.50
N LYS A 78 -6.36 -9.80 -15.15
CA LYS A 78 -7.28 -10.90 -14.84
C LYS A 78 -6.66 -11.88 -13.85
N VAL A 79 -7.26 -11.96 -12.66
CA VAL A 79 -6.89 -12.91 -11.60
C VAL A 79 -8.15 -13.45 -10.93
N LYS A 80 -8.08 -14.66 -10.39
CA LYS A 80 -9.16 -15.24 -9.56
C LYS A 80 -8.67 -15.33 -8.12
N VAL A 81 -9.29 -14.58 -7.23
CA VAL A 81 -9.02 -14.63 -5.79
C VAL A 81 -9.91 -15.71 -5.18
N LEU A 82 -9.33 -16.59 -4.36
CA LEU A 82 -10.04 -17.70 -3.72
C LEU A 82 -10.29 -17.45 -2.23
N SER A 83 -9.46 -16.61 -1.60
CA SER A 83 -9.49 -16.25 -0.18
C SER A 83 -8.68 -14.99 0.06
#